data_AF-A0A5C8TND3-F1
#
_entry.id   AF-A0A5C8TND3-F1
#
_cell.length_a   1.000
_cell.length_b   1.000
_cell.length_c   1.000
_cell.angle_alpha   90.00
_cell.angle_beta   90.00
_cell.angle_gamma   90.00
#
_symmetry.space_group_name_H-M   'P 1'
#
loop_
_entity.id
_entity.type
_entity.pdbx_description
1 polymer ?
#
loop_
_entity_poly.entity_id
_entity_poly.type
_entity_poly.pdbx_seq_one_letter_code
_entity_poly.pdbx_strand_id
1 'polypeptide(L)'
;MGSLRDVLPGRVYVDCSSCKRSGRYSVASLRERFGPDMSTLDILRTLTASCRYQRPPGSPPARKYEHLCLAAITLPPPARPTTPVPPGVPFTIEVWKETGGCVEAQLAVIYPIAMARVAFEAACELWPKHEVTLRDRCRIVARRERPEETVAVPAITAGSAATR
;
A
#
# COMPACT_ATOMS: atom_id res chain seq x y z
N MET A 1 -23.98 8.67 -4.17
CA MET A 1 -23.55 7.60 -5.10
C MET A 1 -23.22 8.24 -6.43
N GLY A 2 -22.14 7.83 -7.09
CA GLY A 2 -21.68 8.45 -8.34
C GLY A 2 -22.60 8.14 -9.53
N SER A 3 -22.66 9.10 -10.47
CA SER A 3 -23.33 8.95 -11.76
C SER A 3 -22.41 8.26 -12.77
N LEU A 4 -22.95 7.77 -13.89
CA LEU A 4 -22.12 7.22 -14.97
C LEU A 4 -21.11 8.22 -15.54
N ARG A 5 -21.41 9.53 -15.49
CA ARG A 5 -20.54 10.59 -15.99
C ARG A 5 -19.21 10.65 -15.23
N ASP A 6 -19.23 10.27 -13.96
CA ASP A 6 -18.08 10.28 -13.06
C ASP A 6 -17.25 9.00 -13.14
N VAL A 7 -17.78 7.96 -13.79
CA VAL A 7 -17.09 6.67 -13.97
C VAL A 7 -16.08 6.79 -15.10
N LEU A 8 -14.84 6.38 -14.85
CA LEU A 8 -13.79 6.43 -15.88
C LEU A 8 -14.08 5.47 -17.04
N PRO A 9 -13.55 5.74 -18.25
CA PRO A 9 -13.60 4.80 -19.35
C PRO A 9 -13.03 3.44 -18.95
N GLY A 10 -13.69 2.35 -19.35
CA GLY A 10 -13.25 1.01 -18.99
C GLY A 10 -14.35 -0.03 -19.07
N ARG A 11 -14.15 -1.13 -18.34
CA ARG A 11 -15.11 -2.23 -18.22
C ARG A 11 -15.78 -2.20 -16.86
N VAL A 12 -17.08 -2.39 -16.88
CA VAL A 12 -17.93 -2.57 -15.70
C VAL A 12 -18.34 -4.04 -15.66
N TYR A 13 -18.22 -4.64 -14.48
CA TYR A 13 -18.70 -5.99 -14.22
C TYR A 13 -19.89 -5.92 -13.29
N VAL A 14 -20.89 -6.76 -13.56
CA VAL A 14 -22.03 -6.95 -12.68
C VAL A 14 -22.13 -8.42 -12.39
N ASP A 15 -22.21 -8.79 -11.12
CA ASP A 15 -22.34 -10.17 -10.68
C ASP A 15 -23.34 -10.26 -9.53
N CYS A 16 -24.16 -11.31 -9.51
CA CYS A 16 -25.13 -11.55 -8.45
C CYS A 16 -24.90 -12.92 -7.82
N SER A 17 -24.56 -12.95 -6.54
CA SER A 17 -24.30 -14.22 -5.86
C SER A 17 -25.57 -15.04 -5.61
N SER A 18 -26.75 -14.43 -5.64
CA SER A 18 -28.05 -15.10 -5.43
C SER A 18 -28.57 -15.83 -6.66
N CYS A 19 -28.59 -15.17 -7.82
CA CYS A 19 -29.06 -15.77 -9.08
C CYS A 19 -27.93 -16.24 -10.00
N LYS A 20 -26.67 -16.09 -9.58
CA LYS A 20 -25.44 -16.48 -10.30
C LYS A 20 -25.26 -15.84 -11.68
N ARG A 21 -26.05 -14.81 -12.01
CA ARG A 21 -25.87 -14.07 -13.26
C ARG A 21 -24.66 -13.16 -13.16
N SER A 22 -23.88 -13.11 -14.23
CA SER A 22 -22.81 -12.14 -14.43
C SER A 22 -22.96 -11.43 -15.77
N GLY A 23 -22.39 -10.24 -15.89
CA GLY A 23 -22.41 -9.44 -17.11
C GLY A 23 -21.18 -8.52 -17.17
N ARG A 24 -20.70 -8.28 -18.38
CA ARG A 24 -19.56 -7.40 -18.66
C ARG A 24 -19.99 -6.34 -19.66
N TYR A 25 -19.83 -5.08 -19.30
CA TYR A 25 -20.25 -3.94 -20.10
C TYR A 25 -19.08 -2.97 -20.29
N SER A 26 -19.09 -2.16 -21.35
CA SER A 26 -18.21 -0.99 -21.41
C SER A 26 -18.94 0.21 -20.80
N VAL A 27 -18.19 1.13 -20.20
CA VAL A 27 -18.78 2.39 -19.70
C VAL A 27 -19.41 3.17 -20.85
N ALA A 28 -18.81 3.14 -22.04
CA ALA A 28 -19.36 3.74 -23.25
C ALA A 28 -20.75 3.17 -23.60
N SER A 29 -20.92 1.84 -23.64
CA SER A 29 -22.21 1.22 -23.96
C SER A 29 -23.27 1.50 -22.91
N LEU A 30 -22.88 1.60 -21.64
CA LEU A 30 -23.82 1.94 -20.57
C LEU A 30 -24.28 3.40 -20.67
N ARG A 31 -23.38 4.33 -20.97
CA ARG A 31 -23.72 5.75 -21.18
C ARG A 31 -24.60 5.97 -22.39
N GLU A 32 -24.32 5.27 -23.49
CA GLU A 32 -25.14 5.32 -24.70
C GLU A 32 -26.56 4.80 -24.44
N ARG A 33 -26.67 3.68 -23.70
CA ARG A 33 -27.96 3.05 -23.44
C ARG A 33 -28.82 3.77 -22.40
N PHE A 34 -28.21 4.29 -21.34
CA PHE A 34 -28.91 4.78 -20.16
C PHE A 34 -28.76 6.28 -19.92
N GLY A 35 -27.94 6.95 -20.72
CA GLY A 35 -27.53 8.33 -20.48
C GLY A 35 -26.39 8.44 -19.46
N PRO A 36 -25.59 9.51 -19.54
CA PRO A 36 -24.46 9.73 -18.63
C PRO A 36 -24.89 10.05 -17.19
N ASP A 37 -26.13 10.50 -16.99
CA ASP A 37 -26.58 11.06 -15.70
C ASP A 37 -27.23 10.02 -14.80
N MET A 38 -27.45 8.80 -15.31
CA MET A 38 -28.02 7.72 -14.53
C MET A 38 -27.06 7.32 -13.40
N SER A 39 -27.63 7.10 -12.21
CA SER A 39 -26.84 6.64 -11.06
C SER A 39 -26.36 5.21 -11.27
N THR A 40 -25.18 4.90 -10.74
CA THR A 40 -24.62 3.53 -10.80
C THR A 40 -25.54 2.49 -10.12
N LEU A 41 -26.29 2.91 -9.10
CA LEU A 41 -27.27 2.05 -8.43
C LEU A 41 -28.51 1.82 -9.29
N ASP A 42 -29.04 2.83 -9.98
CA ASP A 42 -30.20 2.64 -10.85
C ASP A 42 -29.84 1.76 -12.05
N ILE A 43 -28.61 1.85 -12.56
CA ILE A 43 -28.12 0.93 -13.59
C ILE A 43 -28.05 -0.49 -13.06
N LEU A 44 -27.50 -0.69 -11.86
CA LEU A 44 -27.49 -2.00 -11.24
C LEU A 44 -28.91 -2.56 -11.10
N ARG A 45 -29.88 -1.72 -10.71
CA ARG A 45 -31.30 -2.10 -10.67
C ARG A 45 -31.84 -2.47 -12.05
N THR A 46 -31.62 -1.66 -13.07
CA THR A 46 -32.10 -1.93 -14.43
C THR A 46 -31.49 -3.19 -15.03
N LEU A 47 -30.18 -3.40 -14.87
CA LEU A 47 -29.47 -4.59 -15.36
C LEU A 47 -29.91 -5.86 -14.62
N THR A 48 -30.37 -5.73 -13.38
CA THR A 48 -30.86 -6.84 -12.56
C THR A 48 -32.38 -6.91 -12.46
N ALA A 49 -33.10 -6.17 -13.33
CA ALA A 49 -34.57 -6.09 -13.34
C ALA A 49 -35.26 -7.46 -13.44
N SER A 50 -34.63 -8.42 -14.12
CA SER A 50 -35.17 -9.78 -14.25
C SER A 50 -34.70 -10.74 -13.14
N CYS A 51 -34.04 -10.25 -12.09
CA CYS A 51 -33.61 -11.08 -10.98
C CYS A 51 -34.81 -11.32 -10.06
N ARG A 52 -35.19 -12.60 -9.87
CA ARG A 52 -36.32 -12.98 -8.99
C ARG A 52 -36.18 -12.53 -7.54
N TYR A 53 -34.97 -12.21 -7.09
CA TYR A 53 -34.67 -11.76 -5.74
C TYR A 53 -34.59 -10.23 -5.61
N GLN A 54 -34.80 -9.50 -6.72
CA GLN A 54 -34.79 -8.04 -6.69
C GLN A 54 -36.08 -7.53 -6.03
N ARG A 55 -35.93 -6.48 -5.23
CA ARG A 55 -37.06 -5.84 -4.54
C ARG A 55 -37.33 -4.47 -5.14
N PRO A 56 -38.60 -4.14 -5.43
CA PRO A 56 -38.97 -2.81 -5.90
C PRO A 56 -38.51 -1.71 -4.93
N PRO A 57 -38.18 -0.50 -5.44
CA PRO A 57 -37.97 0.66 -4.59
C PRO A 57 -39.14 0.87 -3.62
N GLY A 58 -38.84 1.15 -2.35
CA GLY A 58 -39.86 1.35 -1.31
C GLY A 58 -40.44 0.07 -0.70
N SER A 59 -39.95 -1.12 -1.09
CA SER A 59 -40.34 -2.37 -0.42
C SER A 59 -39.99 -2.32 1.08
N PRO A 60 -40.82 -2.89 1.98
CA PRO A 60 -40.52 -2.99 3.41
C PRO A 60 -39.14 -3.62 3.66
N PRO A 61 -38.45 -3.41 4.78
CA PRO A 61 -37.19 -4.10 5.07
C PRO A 61 -37.29 -5.62 4.92
N ALA A 62 -36.21 -6.24 4.46
CA ALA A 62 -36.18 -7.69 4.27
C ALA A 62 -36.28 -8.42 5.61
N ARG A 63 -36.94 -9.58 5.63
CA ARG A 63 -36.94 -10.45 6.82
C ARG A 63 -35.58 -11.14 6.97
N LYS A 64 -35.25 -11.58 8.20
CA LYS A 64 -33.96 -12.19 8.55
C LYS A 64 -33.50 -13.33 7.62
N TYR A 65 -34.44 -14.11 7.07
CA TYR A 65 -34.16 -15.28 6.24
C TYR A 65 -34.70 -15.14 4.80
N GLU A 66 -35.03 -13.92 4.39
CA GLU A 66 -35.51 -13.66 3.04
C GLU A 66 -34.34 -13.65 2.04
N HIS A 67 -34.52 -14.32 0.90
CA HIS A 67 -33.51 -14.34 -0.15
C HIS A 67 -33.54 -13.04 -0.96
N LEU A 68 -32.41 -12.32 -0.99
CA LEU A 68 -32.29 -11.00 -1.63
C LEU A 68 -31.36 -11.05 -2.84
N CYS A 69 -31.55 -10.10 -3.76
CA CYS A 69 -30.59 -9.85 -4.83
C CYS A 69 -29.31 -9.29 -4.21
N LEU A 70 -28.23 -10.07 -4.29
CA LEU A 70 -26.90 -9.67 -3.85
C LEU A 70 -26.05 -9.29 -5.06
N ALA A 71 -26.64 -8.52 -5.98
CA ALA A 71 -25.91 -8.04 -7.13
C ALA A 71 -24.97 -6.92 -6.74
N ALA A 72 -23.74 -6.98 -7.23
CA ALA A 72 -22.74 -5.95 -7.08
C ALA A 72 -22.34 -5.41 -8.45
N ILE A 73 -21.92 -4.16 -8.47
CA ILE A 73 -21.31 -3.52 -9.64
C ILE A 73 -19.85 -3.23 -9.31
N THR A 74 -18.95 -3.79 -10.10
CA THR A 74 -17.52 -3.50 -10.05
C THR A 74 -17.21 -2.48 -11.14
N LEU A 75 -16.93 -1.25 -10.71
CA LEU A 75 -16.54 -0.16 -11.59
C LEU A 75 -15.07 -0.27 -11.99
N PRO A 76 -14.65 0.30 -13.13
CA PRO A 76 -13.24 0.39 -13.46
C PRO A 76 -12.48 1.11 -12.33
N PRO A 77 -11.23 0.70 -12.04
CA PRO A 77 -10.45 1.31 -10.99
C PRO A 77 -10.27 2.81 -11.26
N PRO A 78 -10.23 3.63 -10.20
CA PRO A 78 -9.92 5.04 -10.38
C PRO A 78 -8.56 5.18 -11.06
N ALA A 79 -8.43 6.17 -11.95
CA ALA A 79 -7.18 6.57 -12.54
C ALA A 79 -6.28 6.99 -11.38
N ARG A 80 -5.34 6.11 -11.04
CA ARG A 80 -4.25 6.51 -10.18
C ARG A 80 -3.39 7.43 -11.03
N PRO A 81 -3.09 8.67 -10.57
CA PRO A 81 -2.04 9.45 -11.19
C PRO A 81 -0.84 8.53 -11.29
N THR A 82 -0.34 8.32 -12.51
CA THR A 82 0.97 7.68 -12.66
C THR A 82 1.94 8.68 -12.10
N THR A 83 2.26 8.57 -10.80
CA THR A 83 3.40 9.28 -10.26
C THR A 83 4.58 8.83 -11.12
N PRO A 84 5.24 9.75 -11.83
CA PRO A 84 6.37 9.37 -12.67
C PRO A 84 7.41 8.79 -11.73
N VAL A 85 7.53 7.47 -11.72
CA VAL A 85 8.61 6.79 -11.03
C VAL A 85 9.87 7.22 -11.78
N PRO A 86 10.83 7.90 -11.14
CA PRO A 86 12.05 8.30 -11.81
C PRO A 86 12.69 7.07 -12.46
N PRO A 87 13.23 7.19 -13.69
CA PRO A 87 13.91 6.08 -14.32
C PRO A 87 15.09 5.64 -13.45
N GLY A 88 15.16 4.35 -13.13
CA GLY A 88 16.22 3.80 -12.30
C GLY A 88 15.72 2.78 -11.28
N VAL A 89 16.63 2.31 -10.46
CA VAL A 89 16.36 1.41 -9.34
C VAL A 89 16.47 2.24 -8.07
N PRO A 90 15.50 2.19 -7.15
CA PRO A 90 15.60 2.94 -5.92
C PRO A 90 16.63 2.35 -4.98
N PHE A 91 17.26 3.23 -4.23
CA PHE A 91 18.05 2.91 -3.07
C PHE A 91 17.17 2.83 -1.83
N THR A 92 17.53 1.92 -0.93
CA THR A 92 16.84 1.67 0.32
C THR A 92 17.81 1.87 1.48
N ILE A 93 17.37 2.55 2.54
CA ILE A 93 18.12 2.64 3.80
C ILE A 93 17.45 1.70 4.81
N GLU A 94 18.22 0.75 5.31
CA GLU A 94 17.83 -0.20 6.36
C GLU A 94 18.56 0.16 7.65
N VAL A 95 17.80 0.27 8.74
CA VAL A 95 18.31 0.39 10.10
C VAL A 95 18.15 -0.96 10.77
N TRP A 96 19.25 -1.52 11.27
CA TRP A 96 19.29 -2.81 11.94
C TRP A 96 19.20 -2.62 13.44
N LYS A 97 18.54 -3.55 14.13
CA LYS A 97 18.40 -3.51 15.60
C LYS A 97 19.75 -3.35 16.29
N GLU A 98 19.75 -2.65 17.43
CA GLU A 98 20.94 -2.52 18.29
C GLU A 98 21.53 -3.86 18.73
N THR A 99 20.70 -4.90 18.88
CA THR A 99 21.16 -6.25 19.23
C THR A 99 21.59 -7.07 18.01
N GLY A 100 21.21 -6.64 16.81
CA GLY A 100 21.53 -7.27 15.53
C GLY A 100 20.50 -8.30 15.07
N GLY A 101 20.79 -8.95 13.95
CA GLY A 101 20.02 -10.10 13.44
C GLY A 101 18.77 -9.78 12.62
N CYS A 102 18.20 -8.57 12.73
CA CYS A 102 17.10 -8.16 11.84
C CYS A 102 17.03 -6.64 11.64
N VAL A 103 16.38 -6.26 10.53
CA VAL A 103 16.05 -4.87 10.21
C VAL A 103 14.93 -4.40 11.13
N GLU A 104 15.15 -3.28 11.79
CA GLU A 104 14.19 -2.59 12.64
C GLU A 104 13.33 -1.61 11.83
N ALA A 105 13.94 -0.90 10.89
CA ALA A 105 13.25 0.07 10.05
C ALA A 105 13.79 0.11 8.62
N GLN A 106 12.89 0.31 7.66
CA GLN A 106 13.21 0.63 6.27
C GLN A 106 12.72 2.05 5.98
N LEU A 107 13.62 3.02 5.85
CA LEU A 107 13.28 4.44 5.98
C LEU A 107 12.72 5.08 4.71
N ALA A 108 13.23 4.75 3.52
CA ALA A 108 12.79 5.39 2.29
C ALA A 108 13.19 4.63 1.01
N VAL A 109 12.49 4.96 -0.09
CA VAL A 109 12.77 4.55 -1.47
C VAL A 109 13.26 5.80 -2.22
N ILE A 110 14.57 5.90 -2.47
CA ILE A 110 15.21 7.13 -2.99
C ILE A 110 15.87 6.82 -4.34
N TYR A 111 15.53 7.55 -5.41
CA TYR A 111 16.02 7.23 -6.76
C TYR A 111 17.39 7.82 -7.13
N PRO A 112 17.71 9.09 -6.83
CA PRO A 112 19.06 9.58 -7.10
C PRO A 112 20.02 9.17 -5.97
N ILE A 113 21.14 8.52 -6.33
CA ILE A 113 22.19 8.09 -5.38
C ILE A 113 22.71 9.24 -4.52
N ALA A 114 22.79 10.46 -5.07
CA ALA A 114 23.22 11.63 -4.33
C ALA A 114 22.30 11.92 -3.13
N MET A 115 20.98 11.90 -3.32
CA MET A 115 20.04 12.05 -2.21
C MET A 115 20.06 10.85 -1.28
N ALA A 116 20.25 9.64 -1.83
CA ALA A 116 20.30 8.44 -1.01
C ALA A 116 21.50 8.44 -0.04
N ARG A 117 22.64 9.02 -0.45
CA ARG A 117 23.80 9.26 0.41
C ARG A 117 23.52 10.28 1.51
N VAL A 118 22.93 11.43 1.16
CA VAL A 118 22.55 12.45 2.16
C VAL A 118 21.56 11.88 3.18
N ALA A 119 20.56 11.14 2.72
CA ALA A 119 19.60 10.49 3.61
C ALA A 119 20.23 9.39 4.47
N PHE A 120 21.24 8.68 3.93
CA PHE A 120 22.00 7.69 4.70
C PHE A 120 22.82 8.34 5.81
N GLU A 121 23.48 9.47 5.54
CA GLU A 121 24.20 10.25 6.56
C GLU A 121 23.24 10.74 7.65
N ALA A 122 22.11 11.33 7.27
CA ALA A 122 21.08 11.75 8.21
C ALA A 122 20.52 10.56 9.03
N ALA A 123 20.32 9.40 8.42
CA ALA A 123 19.91 8.19 9.14
C ALA A 123 20.98 7.71 10.13
N CYS A 124 22.26 7.86 9.80
CA CYS A 124 23.35 7.51 10.70
C CYS A 124 23.37 8.40 11.96
N GLU A 125 23.11 9.71 11.79
CA GLU A 125 23.02 10.68 12.89
C GLU A 125 21.78 10.44 13.77
N LEU A 126 20.64 10.15 13.16
CA LEU A 126 19.39 9.88 13.87
C LEU A 126 19.42 8.56 14.66
N TRP A 127 20.22 7.58 14.20
CA TRP A 127 20.28 6.22 14.78
C TRP A 127 21.71 5.86 15.19
N PRO A 128 22.33 6.59 16.13
CA PRO A 128 23.78 6.53 16.37
C PRO A 128 24.27 5.16 16.84
N LYS A 129 23.45 4.41 17.58
CA LYS A 129 23.81 3.10 18.16
C LYS A 129 23.55 1.90 17.26
N HIS A 130 22.85 2.10 16.16
CA HIS A 130 22.36 0.99 15.34
C HIS A 130 23.46 0.55 14.36
N GLU A 131 23.16 -0.42 13.51
CA GLU A 131 23.84 -0.55 12.22
C GLU A 131 22.91 0.03 11.14
N VAL A 132 23.45 0.76 10.16
CA VAL A 132 22.66 1.33 9.05
C VAL A 132 23.31 0.92 7.72
N THR A 133 22.50 0.42 6.78
CA THR A 133 22.95 0.03 5.45
C THR A 133 22.16 0.77 4.38
N LEU A 134 22.88 1.33 3.40
CA LEU A 134 22.34 1.81 2.15
C LEU A 134 22.45 0.71 1.09
N ARG A 135 21.34 0.35 0.46
CA ARG A 135 21.27 -0.75 -0.51
C ARG A 135 20.78 -0.30 -1.87
N ASP A 136 21.34 -0.93 -2.89
CA ASP A 136 20.78 -1.04 -4.23
C ASP A 136 20.28 -2.48 -4.38
N ARG A 137 18.97 -2.69 -4.22
CA ARG A 137 18.35 -4.02 -4.11
C ARG A 137 19.05 -4.88 -3.04
N CYS A 138 19.66 -5.98 -3.46
CA CYS A 138 20.38 -6.91 -2.59
C CYS A 138 21.82 -6.48 -2.32
N ARG A 139 22.36 -5.48 -3.03
CA ARG A 139 23.75 -5.03 -2.86
C ARG A 139 23.83 -3.94 -1.81
N ILE A 140 24.72 -4.09 -0.84
CA ILE A 140 25.08 -3.02 0.09
C ILE A 140 26.03 -2.06 -0.64
N VAL A 141 25.62 -0.80 -0.75
CA VAL A 141 26.38 0.29 -1.41
C VAL A 141 27.19 1.08 -0.38
N ALA A 142 26.63 1.27 0.82
CA ALA A 142 27.33 1.83 1.97
C ALA A 142 26.79 1.19 3.25
N ARG A 143 27.65 1.11 4.26
CA ARG A 143 27.31 0.54 5.57
C ARG A 143 28.01 1.36 6.65
N ARG A 144 27.25 1.71 7.68
CA ARG A 144 27.81 2.15 8.95
C ARG A 144 27.62 0.99 9.93
N GLU A 145 28.76 0.43 10.34
CA GLU A 145 28.78 -0.62 11.35
C GLU A 145 28.26 -0.09 12.68
N ARG A 146 27.92 -1.03 13.56
CA ARG A 146 27.59 -0.70 14.94
C ARG A 146 28.84 -0.10 15.61
N PRO A 147 28.75 1.04 16.29
CA PRO A 147 29.85 1.52 17.11
C PRO A 147 30.14 0.47 18.20
N GLU A 148 31.37 -0.01 18.30
CA GLU A 148 31.79 -0.81 19.44
C GLU A 148 31.65 0.04 20.71
N GLU A 149 30.93 -0.46 21.71
CA GLU A 149 31.05 0.11 23.05
C GLU A 149 32.52 -0.01 23.43
N THR A 150 33.22 1.11 23.51
CA THR A 150 34.58 1.17 24.03
C THR A 150 34.52 0.67 25.47
N VAL A 151 34.87 -0.60 25.68
CA VAL A 151 35.05 -1.14 27.02
C VAL A 151 36.26 -0.41 27.60
N ALA A 152 36.00 0.52 28.52
CA ALA A 152 37.05 1.16 29.29
C ALA A 152 37.84 0.08 30.03
N VAL A 153 39.09 -0.14 29.61
CA VAL A 153 40.03 -1.02 30.30
C VAL A 153 40.33 -0.37 31.67
N PRO A 154 40.04 -1.02 32.81
CA PRO A 154 40.40 -0.45 34.10
C PRO A 154 41.93 -0.43 34.21
N ALA A 155 42.47 0.74 34.51
CA ALA A 155 43.89 0.93 34.77
C ALA A 155 44.30 0.10 35.99
N ILE A 156 45.14 -0.91 35.78
CA ILE A 156 45.77 -1.67 36.85
C ILE A 156 46.88 -0.79 37.43
N THR A 157 46.61 -0.10 38.54
CA THR A 157 47.63 0.59 39.32
C THR A 157 48.53 -0.45 39.99
N ALA A 158 49.76 -0.58 39.47
CA ALA A 158 50.85 -1.28 40.12
C ALA A 158 51.33 -0.47 41.35
N GLY A 159 50.97 -0.93 42.56
CA GLY A 159 51.51 -0.41 43.82
C GLY A 159 52.77 -1.17 44.21
N SER A 160 53.91 -0.51 44.03
CA SER A 160 55.26 -0.96 44.34
C SER A 160 55.48 -1.31 45.81
N ALA A 161 56.31 -2.33 46.03
CA ALA A 161 56.95 -2.65 47.30
C ALA A 161 57.80 -1.47 47.83
N ALA A 162 57.83 -1.29 49.15
CA ALA A 162 58.93 -0.65 49.86
C ALA A 162 59.02 -1.14 51.32
N THR A 163 60.21 -1.60 51.64
CA THR A 163 60.78 -2.11 52.89
C THR A 163 60.84 -1.06 54.01
N ARG A 164 60.52 -1.46 55.26
CA ARG A 164 61.35 -1.30 56.46
C ARG A 164 60.68 -1.89 57.70
#